data_AF-A0A2U1MMI7-F1
#
_entry.id   AF-A0A2U1MMI7-F1
#
_cell.length_a   1.000
_cell.length_b   1.000
_cell.length_c   1.000
_cell.angle_alpha   90.00
_cell.angle_beta   90.00
_cell.angle_gamma   90.00
#
_symmetry.space_group_name_H-M   'P 1'
#
loop_
_entity.id
_entity.type
_entity.pdbx_description
1 polymer ?
#
loop_
_entity_poly.entity_id
_entity_poly.type
_entity_poly.pdbx_seq_one_letter_code
_entity_poly.pdbx_strand_id
1 'polypeptide(L)'
;MVIGTIFGHRKGHVWFAMQNDRLKTKPSLLLELSIPTQTLVQEMRYGLVRLALECHSTNERSNLHDQCHDLDIGSCPLRSVPIWTMFCNGRKVGFAVRKKANEAIRMMLKSIQSTTVGAGVIPSFGFGYEKNSSVDELIYMRANYECIVGGPDSESFHLINPDGCLGQELSIFLMRSR
;
A
#
# COMPACT_ATOMS: atom_id res chain seq x y z
N MET A 1 -14.22 1.50 -8.78
CA MET A 1 -12.87 1.99 -9.11
C MET A 1 -12.37 2.90 -7.99
N VAL A 2 -11.10 2.78 -7.62
CA VAL A 2 -10.41 3.65 -6.65
C VAL A 2 -9.12 4.17 -7.25
N ILE A 3 -8.51 5.17 -6.63
CA ILE A 3 -7.23 5.73 -7.07
C ILE A 3 -6.14 5.24 -6.14
N GLY A 4 -5.15 4.56 -6.69
CA GLY A 4 -4.00 4.06 -5.95
C GLY A 4 -2.74 4.85 -6.33
N THR A 5 -1.98 5.24 -5.32
CA THR A 5 -0.67 5.88 -5.48
C THR A 5 0.37 5.02 -4.78
N ILE A 6 1.32 4.47 -5.55
CA ILE A 6 2.54 3.86 -5.04
C ILE A 6 3.63 4.92 -5.05
N PHE A 7 4.36 5.08 -3.95
CA PHE A 7 5.42 6.09 -3.87
C PHE A 7 6.50 5.68 -2.89
N GLY A 8 7.68 6.30 -3.00
CA GLY A 8 8.78 6.07 -2.07
C GLY A 8 10.07 6.73 -2.54
N HIS A 9 11.04 6.85 -1.63
CA HIS A 9 12.37 7.28 -2.02
C HIS A 9 13.05 6.18 -2.80
N ARG A 10 13.95 6.56 -3.71
CA ARG A 10 14.72 5.60 -4.52
C ARG A 10 15.54 4.63 -3.67
N LYS A 11 15.95 4.99 -2.46
CA LYS A 11 16.66 4.11 -1.51
C LYS A 11 15.83 3.77 -0.26
N GLY A 12 14.53 4.04 -0.29
CA GLY A 12 13.61 3.83 0.83
C GLY A 12 12.66 2.66 0.60
N HIS A 13 11.66 2.61 1.48
CA HIS A 13 10.54 1.68 1.42
C HIS A 13 9.42 2.19 0.52
N VAL A 14 8.63 1.26 0.01
CA VAL A 14 7.44 1.56 -0.78
C VAL A 14 6.27 1.91 0.13
N TRP A 15 5.47 2.87 -0.30
CA TRP A 15 4.20 3.22 0.31
C TRP A 15 3.07 3.06 -0.69
N PHE A 16 1.92 2.63 -0.22
CA PHE A 16 0.68 2.54 -1.00
C PHE A 16 -0.40 3.38 -0.33
N ALA A 17 -0.96 4.33 -1.07
CA ALA A 17 -2.10 5.15 -0.66
C ALA A 17 -3.29 4.88 -1.57
N MET A 18 -4.46 4.64 -0.97
CA MET A 18 -5.72 4.50 -1.69
C MET A 18 -6.64 5.68 -1.39
N GLN A 19 -7.18 6.31 -2.43
CA GLN A 19 -8.12 7.42 -2.36
C GLN A 19 -9.40 7.04 -3.14
N ASN A 20 -10.56 7.30 -2.54
CA ASN A 20 -11.84 7.19 -3.25
C ASN A 20 -12.10 8.42 -4.14
N ASP A 21 -11.47 9.54 -3.81
CA ASP A 21 -11.59 10.82 -4.49
C ASP A 21 -10.21 11.47 -4.57
N ARG A 22 -9.79 11.85 -5.77
CA ARG A 22 -8.47 12.45 -6.02
C ARG A 22 -8.22 13.75 -5.27
N LEU A 23 -9.29 14.51 -4.98
CA LEU A 23 -9.21 15.80 -4.32
C LEU A 23 -9.07 15.65 -2.80
N LYS A 24 -9.33 14.46 -2.26
CA LYS A 24 -9.20 14.18 -0.82
C LYS A 24 -7.77 13.76 -0.48
N THR A 25 -7.01 14.68 0.11
CA THR A 25 -5.61 14.44 0.52
C THR A 25 -5.46 13.44 1.67
N LYS A 26 -6.55 13.08 2.36
CA LYS A 26 -6.58 12.01 3.35
C LYS A 26 -6.95 10.69 2.66
N PRO A 27 -6.00 9.74 2.50
CA PRO A 27 -6.29 8.46 1.89
C PRO A 27 -7.16 7.59 2.81
N SER A 28 -8.01 6.75 2.22
CA SER A 28 -8.84 5.75 2.90
C SER A 28 -8.00 4.60 3.47
N LEU A 29 -6.86 4.32 2.83
CA LEU A 29 -5.88 3.32 3.26
C LEU A 29 -4.48 3.85 2.95
N LEU A 30 -3.56 3.68 3.90
CA LEU A 30 -2.15 4.03 3.74
C LEU A 30 -1.31 2.92 4.37
N LEU A 31 -0.44 2.33 3.57
CA LEU A 31 0.43 1.22 3.96
C LEU A 31 1.88 1.58 3.69
N GLU A 32 2.74 1.38 4.67
CA GLU A 32 4.19 1.32 4.50
C GLU A 32 4.57 -0.15 4.28
N LEU A 33 5.18 -0.45 3.13
CA LEU A 33 5.58 -1.79 2.73
C LEU A 33 7.08 -1.95 2.95
N SER A 34 7.50 -3.01 3.65
CA SER A 34 8.93 -3.27 3.90
C SER A 34 9.77 -3.50 2.64
N ILE A 35 9.16 -3.76 1.48
CA ILE A 35 9.85 -3.95 0.21
C ILE A 35 10.57 -2.66 -0.20
N PRO A 36 11.88 -2.72 -0.53
CA PRO A 36 12.58 -1.56 -1.05
C PRO A 36 12.00 -1.09 -2.39
N THR A 37 11.96 0.22 -2.61
CA THR A 37 11.45 0.81 -3.85
C THR A 37 12.13 0.24 -5.09
N GLN A 38 13.45 0.06 -5.06
CA GLN A 38 14.20 -0.53 -6.18
C GLN A 38 13.79 -1.97 -6.47
N THR A 39 13.54 -2.76 -5.44
CA THR A 39 13.10 -4.15 -5.59
C THR A 39 11.73 -4.21 -6.25
N LEU A 40 10.77 -3.39 -5.81
CA LEU A 40 9.45 -3.35 -6.46
C LEU A 40 9.54 -2.88 -7.92
N VAL A 41 10.34 -1.84 -8.20
CA VAL A 41 10.56 -1.37 -9.58
C VAL A 41 11.17 -2.47 -10.46
N GLN A 42 12.06 -3.28 -9.90
CA GLN A 42 12.63 -4.42 -10.63
C GLN A 42 11.58 -5.51 -10.89
N GLU A 43 10.76 -5.87 -9.90
CA GLU A 43 9.65 -6.82 -10.08
C GLU A 43 8.67 -6.32 -11.15
N MET A 44 8.38 -5.02 -11.14
CA MET A 44 7.52 -4.36 -12.12
C MET A 44 8.05 -4.44 -13.56
N ARG A 45 9.36 -4.57 -13.77
CA ARG A 45 9.95 -4.75 -15.10
C ARG A 45 9.72 -6.14 -15.68
N TYR A 46 9.49 -7.15 -14.83
CA TYR A 46 9.14 -8.50 -15.28
C TYR A 46 7.66 -8.64 -15.66
N GLY A 47 6.87 -7.57 -15.52
CA GLY A 47 5.52 -7.46 -16.06
C GLY A 47 4.40 -7.97 -15.16
N LEU A 48 4.69 -8.73 -14.11
CA LEU A 48 3.67 -9.26 -13.20
C LEU A 48 4.09 -9.13 -11.72
N VAL A 49 3.29 -8.38 -10.96
CA VAL A 49 3.51 -8.13 -9.54
C VAL A 49 2.24 -8.37 -8.73
N ARG A 50 2.30 -9.35 -7.83
CA ARG A 50 1.23 -9.64 -6.86
C ARG A 50 1.75 -9.42 -5.45
N LEU A 51 1.23 -8.39 -4.80
CA LEU A 51 1.50 -8.11 -3.39
C LEU A 51 0.35 -8.68 -2.55
N ALA A 52 0.59 -9.74 -1.80
CA ALA A 52 -0.39 -10.28 -0.86
C ALA A 52 -0.04 -9.85 0.57
N LEU A 53 -1.01 -9.26 1.26
CA LEU A 53 -0.92 -8.79 2.63
C LEU A 53 -1.86 -9.65 3.47
N GLU A 54 -1.27 -10.48 4.30
CA GLU A 54 -1.97 -11.50 5.07
C GLU A 54 -1.93 -11.19 6.57
N CYS A 55 -3.07 -11.33 7.24
CA CYS A 55 -3.15 -11.33 8.69
C CYS A 55 -3.89 -12.57 9.18
N HIS A 56 -3.56 -13.02 10.39
CA HIS A 56 -4.21 -14.16 11.03
C HIS A 56 -5.25 -13.65 12.04
N SER A 57 -6.44 -14.24 12.01
CA SER A 57 -7.44 -14.02 13.05
C SER A 57 -7.08 -14.84 14.28
N THR A 58 -6.87 -14.20 15.43
CA THR A 58 -6.74 -14.89 16.72
C THR A 58 -8.12 -15.29 17.26
N ASN A 59 -8.90 -16.05 16.49
CA ASN A 59 -10.21 -16.56 16.93
C ASN A 59 -10.14 -17.92 17.64
N GLU A 60 -8.94 -18.49 17.78
CA GLU A 60 -8.71 -19.64 18.64
C GLU A 60 -8.93 -19.20 20.09
N ARG A 61 -10.08 -19.62 20.67
CA ARG A 61 -10.42 -19.43 22.08
C ARG A 61 -9.37 -20.11 22.96
N SER A 62 -8.28 -19.41 23.27
CA SER A 62 -7.44 -19.78 24.40
C SER A 62 -8.27 -19.57 25.66
N ASN A 63 -8.70 -20.66 26.29
CA ASN A 63 -9.27 -20.68 27.64
C ASN A 63 -8.21 -20.35 28.70
N LEU A 64 -7.32 -19.38 28.43
CA LEU A 64 -6.25 -18.97 29.30
C LEU A 64 -6.43 -17.49 29.59
N HIS A 65 -6.69 -17.26 30.86
CA HIS A 65 -6.97 -16.02 31.54
C HIS A 65 -5.74 -15.10 31.54
N ASP A 66 -5.32 -14.65 30.35
CA ASP A 66 -4.29 -13.63 30.23
C ASP A 66 -4.87 -12.40 29.54
N GLN A 67 -4.99 -11.34 30.32
CA GLN A 67 -5.54 -10.04 29.92
C GLN A 67 -4.49 -9.29 29.11
N CYS A 68 -4.13 -9.77 27.93
CA CYS A 68 -3.51 -8.92 26.92
C CYS A 68 -4.62 -8.42 25.99
N HIS A 69 -4.63 -7.10 25.80
CA HIS A 69 -5.57 -6.38 24.97
C HIS A 69 -5.24 -6.59 23.49
N ASP A 70 -5.11 -7.85 23.06
CA ASP A 70 -4.93 -8.21 21.66
C ASP A 70 -6.20 -7.76 20.94
N LEU A 71 -6.04 -6.68 20.17
CA LEU A 71 -7.06 -6.15 19.29
C LEU A 71 -7.70 -7.33 18.57
N ASP A 72 -9.03 -7.45 18.65
CA ASP A 72 -9.80 -8.46 17.93
C ASP A 72 -9.65 -8.23 16.42
N ILE A 73 -8.49 -8.64 15.89
CA ILE A 73 -8.08 -8.52 14.49
C ILE A 73 -9.06 -9.32 13.62
N GLY A 74 -9.70 -10.34 14.20
CA GLY A 74 -10.72 -11.17 13.58
C GLY A 74 -12.02 -10.46 13.24
N SER A 75 -12.42 -9.46 14.03
CA SER A 75 -13.66 -8.71 13.79
C SER A 75 -13.46 -7.30 13.21
N CYS A 76 -12.24 -6.75 13.26
CA CYS A 76 -11.99 -5.41 12.74
C CYS A 76 -12.16 -5.33 11.20
N PRO A 77 -12.54 -4.17 10.62
CA PRO A 77 -12.54 -4.01 9.17
C PRO A 77 -11.14 -4.29 8.59
N LEU A 78 -11.08 -4.98 7.44
CA LEU A 78 -9.82 -5.42 6.84
C LEU A 78 -8.81 -4.27 6.67
N ARG A 79 -9.26 -3.11 6.17
CA ARG A 79 -8.45 -1.89 6.01
C ARG A 79 -7.98 -1.23 7.33
N SER A 80 -8.44 -1.72 8.48
CA SER A 80 -8.07 -1.24 9.82
C SER A 80 -6.98 -2.09 10.48
N VAL A 81 -6.67 -3.27 9.93
CA VAL A 81 -5.62 -4.14 10.45
C VAL A 81 -4.28 -3.38 10.48
N PRO A 82 -3.58 -3.37 11.64
CA PRO A 82 -2.41 -2.53 11.85
C PRO A 82 -1.15 -3.04 11.18
N ILE A 83 -0.98 -4.36 11.09
CA ILE A 83 0.21 -5.01 10.55
C ILE A 83 -0.18 -6.24 9.73
N TRP A 84 0.57 -6.47 8.67
CA TRP A 84 0.35 -7.56 7.72
C TRP A 84 1.67 -8.27 7.46
N THR A 85 1.62 -9.59 7.28
CA THR A 85 2.69 -10.33 6.62
C THR A 85 2.59 -10.05 5.13
N MET A 86 3.70 -9.67 4.49
CA MET A 86 3.72 -9.32 3.08
C MET A 86 4.45 -10.37 2.25
N PHE A 87 3.80 -10.75 1.14
CA PHE A 87 4.33 -11.60 0.10
C PHE A 87 4.38 -10.85 -1.22
N CYS A 88 5.45 -11.02 -1.98
CA CYS A 88 5.58 -10.55 -3.34
C CYS A 88 5.74 -11.76 -4.25
N ASN A 89 4.83 -11.94 -5.22
CA ASN A 89 4.84 -13.06 -6.15
C ASN A 89 4.95 -14.43 -5.44
N GLY A 90 4.24 -14.58 -4.32
CA GLY A 90 4.21 -15.81 -3.51
C GLY A 90 5.39 -15.99 -2.54
N ARG A 91 6.38 -15.09 -2.55
CA ARG A 91 7.53 -15.15 -1.63
C ARG A 91 7.32 -14.19 -0.47
N LYS A 92 7.50 -14.66 0.77
CA LYS A 92 7.47 -13.79 1.96
C LYS A 92 8.62 -12.78 1.89
N VAL A 93 8.30 -11.49 1.89
CA VAL A 93 9.29 -10.40 1.74
C VAL A 93 9.36 -9.48 2.95
N GLY A 94 8.43 -9.62 3.90
CA GLY A 94 8.48 -8.89 5.17
C GLY A 94 7.09 -8.58 5.69
N PHE A 95 6.88 -7.33 6.09
CA PHE A 95 5.61 -6.83 6.64
C PHE A 95 5.11 -5.59 5.89
N ALA A 96 3.82 -5.30 6.04
CA ALA A 96 3.23 -4.00 5.73
C ALA A 96 2.57 -3.43 6.98
N VAL A 97 2.73 -2.13 7.21
CA VAL A 97 2.21 -1.44 8.39
C VAL A 97 1.22 -0.38 7.95
N ARG A 98 0.03 -0.39 8.56
CA ARG A 98 -0.96 0.66 8.36
C ARG A 98 -0.52 1.93 9.06
N LYS A 99 -0.56 3.05 8.35
CA LYS A 99 -0.19 4.37 8.87
C LYS A 99 -1.33 5.35 8.75
N LYS A 100 -1.27 6.41 9.56
CA LYS A 100 -2.10 7.61 9.36
C LYS A 100 -1.32 8.59 8.48
N ALA A 101 -2.00 9.22 7.52
CA ALA A 101 -1.37 10.25 6.70
C ALA A 101 -0.99 11.46 7.57
N ASN A 102 0.29 11.81 7.58
CA ASN A 102 0.81 13.04 8.17
C ASN A 102 0.72 14.20 7.15
N GLU A 103 1.18 15.39 7.53
CA GLU A 103 1.06 16.57 6.66
C GLU A 103 1.90 16.46 5.39
N ALA A 104 3.12 15.91 5.49
CA ALA A 104 3.98 15.67 4.32
C ALA A 104 3.29 14.79 3.27
N ILE A 105 2.66 13.68 3.69
CA ILE A 105 1.90 12.81 2.79
C ILE A 105 0.70 13.53 2.18
N ARG A 106 -0.01 14.36 2.95
CA ARG A 106 -1.14 15.14 2.42
C ARG A 106 -0.70 16.16 1.39
N MET A 107 0.40 16.87 1.63
CA MET A 107 1.00 17.82 0.68
C MET A 107 1.45 17.10 -0.59
N MET A 108 2.10 15.95 -0.45
CA MET A 108 2.48 15.09 -1.58
C MET A 108 1.26 14.70 -2.41
N LEU A 109 0.21 14.12 -1.80
CA LEU A 109 -1.01 13.72 -2.50
C LEU A 109 -1.74 14.91 -3.14
N LYS A 110 -1.68 16.10 -2.52
CA LYS A 110 -2.22 17.36 -3.07
C LYS A 110 -1.45 17.80 -4.31
N SER A 111 -0.12 17.70 -4.31
CA SER A 111 0.71 18.12 -5.45
C SER A 111 0.40 17.34 -6.74
N ILE A 112 -0.01 16.08 -6.60
CA ILE A 112 -0.35 15.20 -7.73
C ILE A 112 -1.87 15.07 -7.97
N GLN A 113 -2.71 15.91 -7.36
CA GLN A 113 -4.18 15.77 -7.40
C GLN A 113 -4.80 15.87 -8.80
N SER A 114 -4.15 16.57 -9.73
CA SER A 114 -4.56 16.68 -11.13
C SER A 114 -4.25 15.41 -11.95
N THR A 115 -3.28 14.61 -11.52
CA THR A 115 -2.83 13.39 -12.22
C THR A 115 -3.80 12.24 -12.02
N THR A 116 -4.38 11.70 -13.10
CA THR A 116 -5.29 10.53 -13.08
C THR A 116 -4.56 9.23 -13.18
N VAL A 117 -3.76 9.11 -14.21
CA VAL A 117 -2.85 8.00 -14.40
C VAL A 117 -1.52 8.62 -14.80
N GLY A 118 -0.43 8.16 -14.20
CA GLY A 118 0.90 8.65 -14.50
C GLY A 118 1.92 8.26 -13.44
N ALA A 119 3.18 8.26 -13.85
CA ALA A 119 4.32 8.11 -12.95
C ALA A 119 5.24 9.31 -13.10
N GLY A 120 6.00 9.61 -12.05
CA GLY A 120 6.92 10.74 -12.09
C GLY A 120 7.75 10.87 -10.82
N VAL A 121 8.48 11.98 -10.77
CA VAL A 121 9.30 12.36 -9.63
C VAL A 121 8.81 13.71 -9.12
N ILE A 122 8.65 13.82 -7.81
CA ILE A 122 8.18 15.02 -7.11
C ILE A 122 9.08 15.30 -5.91
N PRO A 123 9.06 16.52 -5.36
CA PRO A 123 9.73 16.80 -4.09
C PRO A 123 9.24 15.87 -2.98
N SER A 124 10.08 15.57 -1.99
CA SER A 124 9.71 14.72 -0.86
C SER A 124 8.68 15.34 0.08
N PHE A 125 8.53 16.68 0.06
CA PHE A 125 7.71 17.43 1.03
C PHE A 125 8.07 17.15 2.50
N GLY A 126 9.32 16.79 2.79
CA GLY A 126 9.79 16.46 4.14
C GLY A 126 9.34 15.08 4.64
N PHE A 127 8.86 14.22 3.74
CA PHE A 127 8.60 12.81 4.01
C PHE A 127 9.92 12.03 3.96
N GLY A 128 10.22 11.18 4.96
CA GLY A 128 11.27 10.15 4.90
C GLY A 128 12.77 10.56 4.88
N TYR A 129 13.29 10.95 6.06
CA TYR A 129 14.68 10.90 6.59
C TYR A 129 15.93 11.48 5.87
N GLU A 130 16.72 12.17 6.72
CA GLU A 130 18.11 12.66 6.70
C GLU A 130 18.59 13.86 5.84
N LYS A 131 19.13 14.84 6.57
CA LYS A 131 19.46 16.23 6.22
C LYS A 131 20.61 16.42 5.21
N ASN A 132 21.13 15.35 4.60
CA ASN A 132 22.43 15.33 3.91
C ASN A 132 22.37 14.91 2.43
N SER A 133 21.19 14.77 1.82
CA SER A 133 21.05 14.48 0.38
C SER A 133 20.49 15.71 -0.34
N SER A 134 21.26 16.27 -1.28
CA SER A 134 20.93 17.49 -2.02
C SER A 134 19.81 17.33 -3.06
N VAL A 135 19.24 16.13 -3.20
CA VAL A 135 18.10 15.86 -4.11
C VAL A 135 17.15 14.88 -3.42
N ASP A 136 16.22 15.42 -2.62
CA ASP A 136 15.21 14.65 -1.87
C ASP A 136 13.96 14.45 -2.73
N GLU A 137 14.06 13.48 -3.65
CA GLU A 137 13.06 13.18 -4.66
C GLU A 137 12.26 11.92 -4.30
N LEU A 138 10.94 12.05 -4.36
CA LEU A 138 9.99 10.96 -4.28
C LEU A 138 9.59 10.52 -5.69
N ILE A 139 9.77 9.24 -5.96
CA ILE A 139 9.16 8.64 -7.15
C ILE A 139 7.75 8.18 -6.81
N TYR A 140 6.83 8.33 -7.74
CA TYR A 140 5.45 7.89 -7.58
C TYR A 140 4.88 7.30 -8.86
N MET A 141 3.90 6.44 -8.69
CA MET A 141 3.02 5.93 -9.73
C MET A 141 1.59 6.01 -9.22
N ARG A 142 0.75 6.77 -9.93
CA ARG A 142 -0.67 6.94 -9.64
C ARG A 142 -1.48 6.34 -10.76
N ALA A 143 -2.49 5.56 -10.41
CA ALA A 143 -3.37 4.93 -11.39
C ALA A 143 -4.75 4.63 -10.81
N ASN A 144 -5.65 4.22 -11.70
CA ASN A 144 -6.95 3.68 -11.32
C ASN A 144 -6.81 2.19 -11.00
N TYR A 145 -7.51 1.75 -9.97
CA TYR A 145 -7.58 0.35 -9.57
C TYR A 145 -9.03 -0.10 -9.54
N GLU A 146 -9.27 -1.29 -10.06
CA GLU A 146 -10.46 -2.05 -9.76
C GLU A 146 -10.35 -2.56 -8.33
N CYS A 147 -11.36 -2.27 -7.51
CA CYS A 147 -11.42 -2.67 -6.12
C CYS A 147 -12.49 -3.75 -6.00
N ILE A 148 -12.10 -4.96 -5.64
CA ILE A 148 -12.98 -6.11 -5.53
C ILE A 148 -13.05 -6.50 -4.06
N VAL A 149 -14.25 -6.54 -3.49
CA VAL A 149 -14.48 -6.99 -2.12
C VAL A 149 -15.01 -8.41 -2.16
N GLY A 150 -14.17 -9.37 -1.77
CA GLY A 150 -14.51 -10.79 -1.70
C GLY A 150 -15.25 -11.18 -0.40
N GLY A 151 -15.36 -10.26 0.56
CA GLY A 151 -16.04 -10.45 1.83
C GLY A 151 -15.42 -9.59 2.94
N PRO A 152 -15.75 -9.84 4.23
CA PRO A 152 -15.13 -9.15 5.36
C PRO A 152 -13.63 -9.46 5.52
N ASP A 153 -13.18 -10.58 4.96
CA ASP A 153 -11.84 -11.15 5.11
C ASP A 153 -10.99 -11.06 3.83
N SER A 154 -11.53 -10.50 2.74
CA SER A 154 -10.82 -10.44 1.46
C SER A 154 -11.17 -9.19 0.66
N GLU A 155 -10.13 -8.48 0.24
CA GLU A 155 -10.24 -7.31 -0.65
C GLU A 155 -9.03 -7.25 -1.57
N SER A 156 -9.23 -6.92 -2.85
CA SER A 156 -8.14 -6.79 -3.81
C SER A 156 -8.22 -5.51 -4.64
N PHE A 157 -7.06 -5.04 -5.07
CA PHE A 157 -6.87 -3.87 -5.91
C PHE A 157 -6.08 -4.28 -7.15
N HIS A 158 -6.71 -4.20 -8.32
CA HIS A 158 -6.09 -4.56 -9.59
C HIS A 158 -5.86 -3.30 -10.43
N LEU A 159 -4.62 -3.07 -10.85
CA LEU A 159 -4.27 -1.93 -11.69
C LEU A 159 -5.07 -1.97 -13.00
N ILE A 160 -5.74 -0.86 -13.34
CA ILE A 160 -6.43 -0.69 -14.61
C ILE A 160 -5.46 -0.02 -15.58
N ASN A 161 -5.00 -0.76 -16.59
CA ASN A 161 -4.13 -0.25 -17.63
C ASN A 161 -4.95 0.59 -18.62
N PRO A 162 -4.69 1.92 -18.75
CA PRO A 162 -5.47 2.77 -19.66
C PRO A 162 -5.26 2.41 -21.14
N ASP A 163 -4.09 1.86 -21.48
CA ASP A 163 -3.70 1.60 -22.87
C ASP A 163 -4.08 0.19 -23.37
N GLY A 164 -4.70 -0.65 -22.51
CA GLY A 164 -5.04 -2.04 -22.85
C GLY A 164 -3.83 -2.96 -23.09
N CYS A 165 -2.60 -2.45 -22.94
CA CYS A 165 -1.37 -3.22 -23.07
C CYS A 165 -1.25 -4.24 -21.92
N LEU A 166 -1.05 -5.51 -22.27
CA LEU A 166 -0.89 -6.65 -21.35
C LEU A 166 0.47 -6.67 -20.60
N GLY A 167 1.22 -5.57 -20.63
CA GLY A 167 2.64 -5.57 -20.26
C GLY A 167 2.93 -5.45 -18.76
N GLN A 168 2.02 -4.85 -17.99
CA GLN A 168 2.23 -4.60 -16.57
C GLN A 168 0.97 -4.90 -15.77
N GLU A 169 0.96 -6.01 -15.06
CA GLU A 169 -0.08 -6.41 -14.13
C GLU A 169 0.40 -6.18 -12.70
N LEU A 170 -0.23 -5.25 -12.00
CA LEU A 170 -0.01 -5.04 -10.57
C LEU A 170 -1.31 -5.31 -9.82
N SER A 171 -1.25 -6.18 -8.83
CA SER A 171 -2.37 -6.45 -7.92
C SER A 171 -1.93 -6.45 -6.47
N ILE A 172 -2.76 -5.90 -5.60
CA ILE A 172 -2.57 -5.89 -4.15
C ILE A 172 -3.75 -6.60 -3.51
N PHE A 173 -3.48 -7.59 -2.66
CA PHE A 173 -4.49 -8.39 -1.98
C PHE A 173 -4.38 -8.15 -0.47
N LEU A 174 -5.50 -7.89 0.18
CA LEU A 174 -5.66 -7.92 1.62
C LEU A 174 -6.44 -9.18 1.96
N MET A 175 -5.87 -10.04 2.80
CA MET A 175 -6.47 -11.32 3.15
C MET A 175 -6.36 -11.55 4.65
N ARG A 176 -7.47 -11.91 5.28
CA ARG A 176 -7.48 -12.46 6.63
C ARG A 176 -7.63 -13.97 6.54
N SER A 177 -6.58 -14.70 6.90
CA SER A 177 -6.64 -16.16 7.07
C SER A 177 -7.25 -16.49 8.43
N ARG A 178 -8.09 -17.52 8.44
CA ARG A 178 -8.63 -18.13 9.67
C ARG A 178 -7.60 -19.05 10.31
#